data_AF-A0A946EDZ9-F1
#
_entry.id   AF-A0A946EDZ9-F1
#
_cell.length_a   1.000
_cell.length_b   1.000
_cell.length_c   1.000
_cell.angle_alpha   90.00
_cell.angle_beta   90.00
_cell.angle_gamma   90.00
#
_symmetry.space_group_name_H-M   'P 1'
#
loop_
_entity.id
_entity.type
_entity.pdbx_description
1 polymer ?
#
loop_
_entity_poly.entity_id
_entity_poly.type
_entity_poly.pdbx_seq_one_letter_code
_entity_poly.pdbx_strand_id
1 'polypeptide(L)'
;MRQLVVTIFAILVALPLMADPALWSREWPQTNFEKTTLIDWSEIIPGGPPKDGIPALVDTTFVEVGEAALPQNEPVITVELTQQTPRAYPLRYLMWHEIVNDRIGAHPVAVTFCPLCNSGLTFDRRL
;
A
#
# COMPACT_ATOMS: atom_id res chain seq x y z
N MET A 1 -13.75 44.55 -34.48
CA MET A 1 -12.45 44.10 -33.93
C MET A 1 -12.33 44.26 -32.42
N ARG A 2 -12.55 45.45 -31.84
CA ARG A 2 -12.41 45.67 -30.38
C ARG A 2 -13.33 44.79 -29.51
N GLN A 3 -14.57 44.60 -29.95
CA GLN A 3 -15.56 43.72 -29.28
C GLN A 3 -15.11 42.24 -29.32
N LEU A 4 -14.62 41.75 -30.47
CA LEU A 4 -14.15 40.38 -30.65
C LEU A 4 -12.93 40.05 -29.76
N VAL A 5 -12.00 41.00 -29.62
CA VAL A 5 -10.79 40.83 -28.78
C VAL A 5 -11.16 40.74 -27.30
N VAL A 6 -12.13 41.52 -26.84
CA VAL A 6 -12.62 41.49 -25.45
C VAL A 6 -13.35 40.17 -25.15
N THR A 7 -14.16 39.65 -26.09
CA THR A 7 -14.87 38.38 -25.88
C THR A 7 -13.91 37.19 -25.85
N ILE A 8 -12.87 37.16 -26.69
CA ILE A 8 -11.84 36.10 -26.65
C ILE A 8 -11.03 36.17 -25.34
N PHE A 9 -10.70 37.36 -24.85
CA PHE A 9 -9.97 37.52 -23.58
C PHE A 9 -10.80 37.08 -22.37
N ALA A 10 -12.11 37.35 -22.37
CA ALA A 10 -13.01 36.89 -21.31
C ALA A 10 -13.18 35.35 -21.28
N ILE A 11 -13.10 34.69 -22.43
CA ILE A 11 -13.15 33.21 -22.53
C ILE A 11 -11.84 32.57 -22.03
N LEU A 12 -10.69 33.21 -22.25
CA LEU A 12 -9.39 32.74 -21.77
C LEU A 12 -9.21 32.84 -20.24
N VAL A 13 -9.88 33.78 -19.58
CA VAL A 13 -9.84 33.95 -18.11
C VAL A 13 -10.81 33.00 -17.38
N ALA A 14 -11.77 32.42 -18.10
CA ALA A 14 -12.80 31.54 -17.53
C ALA A 14 -12.48 30.03 -17.66
N LEU A 15 -11.26 29.66 -18.06
CA LEU A 15 -10.84 28.26 -17.92
C LEU A 15 -10.75 27.96 -16.43
N PRO A 16 -11.57 27.04 -15.89
CA PRO A 16 -11.38 26.61 -14.53
C PRO A 16 -9.96 26.04 -14.44
N LEU A 17 -9.16 26.55 -13.50
CA LEU A 17 -8.02 25.81 -12.97
C LEU A 17 -8.60 24.56 -12.33
N MET A 18 -8.94 23.56 -13.14
CA MET A 18 -9.28 22.25 -12.64
C MET A 18 -7.99 21.70 -12.07
N ALA A 19 -8.04 21.33 -10.80
CA ALA A 19 -6.97 20.61 -10.19
C ALA A 19 -6.76 19.33 -11.03
N ASP A 20 -5.56 19.18 -11.60
CA ASP A 20 -5.21 18.06 -12.48
C ASP A 20 -4.67 16.86 -11.67
N PRO A 21 -5.38 15.73 -11.64
CA PRO A 21 -4.91 14.51 -10.97
C PRO A 21 -3.94 13.69 -11.84
N ALA A 22 -3.38 14.21 -12.93
CA ALA A 22 -2.52 13.47 -13.87
C ALA A 22 -1.34 12.72 -13.22
N LEU A 23 -0.83 13.20 -12.09
CA LEU A 23 0.20 12.48 -11.33
C LEU A 23 -0.38 11.24 -10.63
N TRP A 24 -1.52 11.39 -9.96
CA TRP A 24 -2.19 10.34 -9.20
C TRP A 24 -2.90 9.30 -10.07
N SER A 25 -3.48 9.71 -11.19
CA SER A 25 -4.19 8.82 -12.12
C SER A 25 -3.30 7.78 -12.77
N ARG A 26 -1.98 8.05 -12.88
CA ARG A 26 -1.00 7.07 -13.36
C ARG A 26 -0.76 5.96 -12.35
N GLU A 27 -0.69 6.29 -11.06
CA GLU A 27 -0.54 5.29 -10.01
C GLU A 27 -1.87 4.58 -9.69
N TRP A 28 -2.99 5.28 -9.82
CA TRP A 28 -4.31 4.79 -9.42
C TRP A 28 -5.30 4.78 -10.60
N PRO A 29 -5.10 3.94 -11.64
CA PRO A 29 -5.86 4.01 -12.88
C PRO A 29 -7.34 3.64 -12.73
N GLN A 30 -7.71 2.95 -11.65
CA GLN A 30 -9.09 2.52 -11.38
C GLN A 30 -9.86 3.51 -10.50
N THR A 31 -9.20 4.57 -10.01
CA THR A 31 -9.84 5.57 -9.14
C THR A 31 -10.67 6.55 -9.95
N ASN A 32 -11.91 6.81 -9.53
CA ASN A 32 -12.73 7.87 -10.10
C ASN A 32 -12.39 9.22 -9.44
N PHE A 33 -11.56 10.03 -10.11
CA PHE A 33 -11.12 11.34 -9.65
C PHE A 33 -12.18 12.45 -9.73
N GLU A 34 -13.34 12.21 -10.38
CA GLU A 34 -14.47 13.15 -10.37
C GLU A 34 -15.13 13.21 -8.98
N LYS A 35 -14.99 12.14 -8.18
CA LYS A 35 -15.45 12.10 -6.79
C LYS A 35 -14.36 12.65 -5.86
N THR A 36 -14.25 13.97 -5.82
CA THR A 36 -13.26 14.66 -4.99
C THR A 36 -13.88 15.82 -4.21
N THR A 37 -13.38 16.04 -2.99
CA THR A 37 -13.63 17.26 -2.21
C THR A 37 -12.44 18.22 -2.27
N LEU A 38 -11.36 17.85 -2.96
CA LEU A 38 -10.13 18.64 -3.06
C LEU A 38 -10.31 19.75 -4.09
N ILE A 39 -9.88 20.96 -3.71
CA ILE A 39 -9.84 22.13 -4.59
C ILE A 39 -8.49 22.19 -5.33
N ASP A 40 -7.42 21.73 -4.68
CA ASP A 40 -6.07 21.65 -5.24
C ASP A 40 -5.42 20.28 -4.91
N TRP A 41 -5.00 19.53 -5.94
CA TRP A 41 -4.32 18.24 -5.77
C TRP A 41 -2.88 18.37 -5.29
N SER A 42 -2.32 19.58 -5.28
CA SER A 42 -0.99 19.86 -4.73
C SER A 42 -0.95 19.72 -3.19
N GLU A 43 -2.12 19.72 -2.54
CA GLU A 43 -2.27 19.45 -1.10
C GLU A 43 -1.92 18.00 -0.74
N ILE A 44 -2.00 17.06 -1.69
CA ILE A 44 -1.57 15.68 -1.46
C ILE A 44 -0.05 15.59 -1.62
N ILE A 45 0.64 15.30 -0.52
CA ILE A 45 2.10 15.14 -0.50
C ILE A 45 2.46 13.64 -0.49
N PRO A 46 3.31 13.14 -1.41
CA PRO A 46 3.75 11.74 -1.40
C PRO A 46 4.52 11.38 -0.13
N GLY A 47 4.15 10.23 0.47
CA GLY A 47 4.75 9.74 1.72
C GLY A 47 6.06 8.96 1.57
N GLY A 48 6.57 8.81 0.35
CA GLY A 48 7.79 8.05 0.05
C GLY A 48 7.57 7.02 -1.05
N PRO A 49 7.45 5.71 -0.75
CA PRO A 49 7.20 4.68 -1.76
C PRO A 49 5.91 4.98 -2.55
N PRO A 50 5.93 4.81 -3.89
CA PRO A 50 4.71 4.93 -4.69
C PRO A 50 3.74 3.79 -4.37
N LYS A 51 2.55 3.81 -4.99
CA LYS A 51 1.64 2.66 -4.92
C LYS A 51 2.39 1.35 -5.26
N ASP A 52 2.25 0.36 -4.37
CA ASP A 52 2.87 -0.97 -4.47
C ASP A 52 4.42 -0.94 -4.52
N GLY A 53 5.05 0.18 -4.15
CA GLY A 53 6.51 0.33 -4.09
C GLY A 53 7.19 -0.50 -3.00
N ILE A 54 6.42 -1.02 -2.04
CA ILE A 54 6.82 -2.05 -1.09
C ILE A 54 6.02 -3.31 -1.43
N PRO A 55 6.63 -4.29 -2.13
CA PRO A 55 5.89 -5.44 -2.62
C PRO A 55 5.56 -6.39 -1.47
N ALA A 56 4.27 -6.73 -1.35
CA ALA A 56 3.82 -7.75 -0.43
C ALA A 56 4.46 -9.11 -0.76
N LEU A 57 4.83 -9.85 0.27
CA LEU A 57 5.19 -11.26 0.10
C LEU A 57 3.91 -12.07 -0.10
N VAL A 58 3.86 -12.82 -1.20
CA VAL A 58 2.78 -13.72 -1.59
C VAL A 58 3.37 -15.07 -1.97
N ASP A 59 2.60 -16.15 -1.81
CA ASP A 59 2.99 -17.51 -2.21
C ASP A 59 4.39 -17.93 -1.71
N THR A 60 4.73 -17.55 -0.47
CA THR A 60 6.05 -17.80 0.11
C THR A 60 6.25 -19.28 0.44
N THR A 61 7.46 -19.78 0.19
CA THR A 61 7.86 -21.12 0.63
C THR A 61 8.33 -21.08 2.08
N PHE A 62 7.83 -22.02 2.88
CA PHE A 62 8.26 -22.20 4.27
C PHE A 62 9.24 -23.36 4.38
N VAL A 63 10.18 -23.25 5.31
CA VAL A 63 11.11 -24.30 5.70
C VAL A 63 10.86 -24.68 7.16
N GLU A 64 11.29 -25.87 7.54
CA GLU A 64 11.27 -26.29 8.95
C GLU A 64 12.25 -25.44 9.78
N VAL A 65 11.95 -25.22 11.06
CA VAL A 65 12.75 -24.36 11.94
C VAL A 65 14.21 -24.84 12.03
N GLY A 66 14.44 -26.15 12.03
CA GLY A 66 15.80 -26.73 12.07
C GLY A 66 16.62 -26.54 10.79
N GLU A 67 15.98 -26.21 9.68
CA GLU A 67 16.61 -25.95 8.38
C GLU A 67 16.79 -24.45 8.12
N ALA A 68 16.08 -23.61 8.89
CA ALA A 68 16.12 -22.17 8.74
C ALA A 68 17.51 -21.63 9.11
N ALA A 69 18.18 -20.97 8.16
CA ALA A 69 19.44 -20.27 8.37
C ALA A 69 19.22 -18.92 9.10
N LEU A 70 18.69 -18.98 10.31
CA LEU A 70 18.40 -17.83 11.16
C LEU A 70 19.24 -17.90 12.46
N PRO A 71 19.76 -16.76 12.97
CA PRO A 71 20.29 -16.70 14.33
C PRO A 71 19.25 -17.12 15.35
N GLN A 72 19.71 -17.70 16.46
CA GLN A 72 18.84 -18.18 17.53
C GLN A 72 17.96 -17.08 18.14
N ASN A 73 18.39 -15.82 18.08
CA ASN A 73 17.68 -14.65 18.59
C ASN A 73 16.96 -13.85 17.50
N GLU A 74 16.75 -14.42 16.30
CA GLU A 74 15.94 -13.78 15.26
C GLU A 74 14.52 -13.54 15.80
N PRO A 75 14.04 -12.29 15.83
CA PRO A 75 12.69 -12.02 16.26
C PRO A 75 11.72 -12.39 15.12
N VAL A 76 10.58 -12.99 15.49
CA VAL A 76 9.56 -13.44 14.54
C VAL A 76 8.18 -13.01 14.99
N ILE A 77 7.27 -12.80 14.04
CA ILE A 77 5.83 -12.80 14.33
C ILE A 77 5.36 -14.25 14.22
N THR A 78 4.68 -14.76 15.25
CA THR A 78 4.11 -16.12 15.25
C THR A 78 2.62 -16.05 15.02
N VAL A 79 2.12 -16.87 14.10
CA VAL A 79 0.68 -17.09 13.89
C VAL A 79 0.37 -18.55 14.17
N GLU A 80 -0.48 -18.77 15.16
CA GLU A 80 -0.97 -20.09 15.54
C GLU A 80 -2.48 -20.13 15.36
N LEU A 81 -2.96 -21.13 14.61
CA LEU A 81 -4.37 -21.40 14.41
C LEU A 81 -4.66 -22.83 14.86
N THR A 82 -5.82 -23.03 15.47
CA THR A 82 -6.25 -24.34 15.97
C THR A 82 -6.17 -25.40 14.86
N GLN A 83 -5.51 -26.53 15.16
CA GLN A 83 -5.33 -27.66 14.24
C GLN A 83 -4.53 -27.33 12.96
N GLN A 84 -3.73 -26.26 12.96
CA GLN A 84 -2.82 -25.93 11.87
C GLN A 84 -1.36 -25.92 12.37
N THR A 85 -0.41 -26.15 11.46
CA THR A 85 1.00 -25.95 11.76
C THR A 85 1.26 -24.46 12.03
N PRO A 86 1.78 -24.07 13.21
CA PRO A 86 2.13 -22.68 13.49
C PRO A 86 3.15 -22.16 12.49
N ARG A 87 3.05 -20.87 12.14
CA ARG A 87 3.98 -20.20 11.23
C ARG A 87 4.75 -19.13 11.99
N ALA A 88 6.05 -19.05 11.72
CA ALA A 88 6.92 -17.98 12.19
C ALA A 88 7.38 -17.14 10.99
N TYR A 89 7.21 -15.83 11.07
CA TYR A 89 7.55 -14.87 10.03
C TYR A 89 8.70 -14.00 10.53
N PRO A 90 9.94 -14.19 10.03
CA PRO A 90 11.09 -13.42 10.48
C PRO A 90 10.93 -11.93 10.21
N LEU A 91 11.19 -11.14 11.25
CA LEU A 91 11.10 -9.69 11.19
C LEU A 91 12.06 -9.10 10.16
N ARG A 92 13.21 -9.74 9.88
CA ARG A 92 14.11 -9.26 8.82
C ARG A 92 13.44 -9.14 7.46
N TYR A 93 12.49 -10.03 7.12
CA TYR A 93 11.81 -9.99 5.82
C TYR A 93 10.69 -8.97 5.85
N LEU A 94 9.93 -8.96 6.95
CA LEU A 94 8.87 -8.00 7.20
C LEU A 94 9.38 -6.56 7.35
N MET A 95 10.64 -6.35 7.72
CA MET A 95 11.29 -5.04 7.76
C MET A 95 11.35 -4.39 6.36
N TRP A 96 11.47 -5.21 5.31
CA TRP A 96 11.53 -4.76 3.93
C TRP A 96 10.17 -4.80 3.23
N HIS A 97 9.39 -5.83 3.51
CA HIS A 97 8.16 -6.11 2.78
C HIS A 97 6.89 -5.64 3.49
N GLU A 98 6.98 -5.36 4.78
CA GLU A 98 5.93 -4.83 5.68
C GLU A 98 4.65 -5.68 5.79
N ILE A 99 4.41 -6.62 4.87
CA ILE A 99 3.26 -7.51 4.83
C ILE A 99 3.60 -8.86 4.15
N VAL A 100 3.09 -9.93 4.75
CA VAL A 100 2.98 -11.26 4.13
C VAL A 100 1.50 -11.63 4.02
N ASN A 101 1.09 -11.94 2.80
CA ASN A 101 -0.24 -12.40 2.45
C ASN A 101 -0.23 -13.93 2.33
N ASP A 102 -0.30 -14.63 3.46
CA ASP A 102 -0.24 -16.10 3.52
C ASP A 102 -1.63 -16.77 3.56
N ARG A 103 -1.66 -18.09 3.40
CA ARG A 103 -2.78 -18.96 3.65
C ARG A 103 -2.37 -20.14 4.53
N ILE A 104 -2.91 -20.18 5.75
CA ILE A 104 -2.70 -21.28 6.69
C ILE A 104 -3.90 -22.23 6.61
N GLY A 105 -3.73 -23.32 5.85
CA GLY A 105 -4.83 -24.23 5.54
C GLY A 105 -5.93 -23.52 4.74
N ALA A 106 -7.14 -23.41 5.29
CA ALA A 106 -8.24 -22.67 4.67
C ALA A 106 -8.28 -21.17 5.04
N HIS A 107 -7.42 -20.70 5.94
CA HIS A 107 -7.47 -19.35 6.52
C HIS A 107 -6.53 -18.40 5.78
N PRO A 108 -7.03 -17.45 4.98
CA PRO A 108 -6.18 -16.41 4.42
C PRO A 108 -5.83 -15.42 5.54
N VAL A 109 -4.54 -15.15 5.72
CA VAL A 109 -4.03 -14.26 6.77
C VAL A 109 -3.17 -13.14 6.18
N ALA A 110 -3.17 -11.99 6.84
CA ALA A 110 -2.25 -10.89 6.55
C ALA A 110 -1.37 -10.70 7.78
N VAL A 111 -0.06 -10.88 7.63
CA VAL A 111 0.91 -10.65 8.71
C VAL A 111 1.65 -9.38 8.39
N THR A 112 1.45 -8.35 9.20
CA THR A 112 1.98 -7.00 8.97
C THR A 112 2.99 -6.62 10.03
N PHE A 113 3.98 -5.82 9.63
CA PHE A 113 4.93 -5.21 10.54
C PHE A 113 5.25 -3.79 10.07
N CYS A 114 5.16 -2.84 11.00
CA CYS A 114 5.59 -1.47 10.74
C CYS A 114 7.03 -1.29 11.26
N PRO A 115 8.03 -1.10 10.37
CA PRO A 115 9.42 -0.92 10.78
C PRO A 115 9.65 0.41 11.52
N LEU A 116 8.80 1.41 11.29
CA LEU A 116 8.90 2.71 11.95
C LEU A 116 8.31 2.72 13.38
N CYS A 117 7.27 1.91 13.60
CA CYS A 117 6.59 1.82 14.90
C CYS A 117 7.08 0.64 15.74
N ASN A 118 7.83 -0.28 15.15
CA ASN A 118 8.23 -1.55 15.76
C ASN A 118 7.02 -2.35 16.30
N SER A 119 5.94 -2.41 15.51
CA SER A 119 4.69 -3.07 15.88
C SER A 119 4.25 -4.05 14.81
N GLY A 120 3.72 -5.19 15.24
CA GLY A 120 3.19 -6.25 14.38
C GLY A 120 1.72 -6.50 14.63
N LEU A 121 0.94 -6.68 13.57
CA LEU A 121 -0.47 -7.08 13.64
C LEU A 121 -0.74 -8.20 12.63
N THR A 122 -1.64 -9.11 12.98
CA THR A 122 -2.08 -10.19 12.11
C THR A 122 -3.59 -10.14 11.95
N PHE A 123 -4.06 -10.40 10.73
CA PHE A 123 -5.46 -10.25 10.36
C PHE A 123 -5.98 -11.50 9.65
N ASP A 124 -7.23 -11.86 9.92
CA ASP A 124 -8.02 -12.75 9.06
C ASP A 124 -8.54 -11.94 7.86
N ARG A 125 -8.32 -12.43 6.65
CA ARG A 125 -8.62 -11.69 5.40
C ARG A 125 -9.99 -12.00 4.81
N ARG A 126 -10.89 -12.66 5.55
CA ARG A 126 -12.24 -13.05 5.07
C ARG A 126 -13.33 -12.01 5.35
N LEU A 127 -13.01 -10.72 5.35
CA LEU A 127 -14.02 -9.65 5.49
C LEU A 127 -15.10 -9.74 4.40
#